data_AF-A0A961WDV2-F1
#
_entry.id   AF-A0A961WDV2-F1
#
_cell.length_a   1.000
_cell.length_b   1.000
_cell.length_c   1.000
_cell.angle_alpha   90.00
_cell.angle_beta   90.00
_cell.angle_gamma   90.00
#
_symmetry.space_group_name_H-M   'P 1'
#
loop_
_entity.id
_entity.type
_entity.pdbx_description
1 polymer ?
#
loop_
_entity_poly.entity_id
_entity_poly.type
_entity_poly.pdbx_seq_one_letter_code
_entity_poly.pdbx_strand_id
1 'polypeptide(L)'
;MTGPILVLEKGEHSELCPAQCNTGIDRMQQIRMWAWAAVAIALAIGAAIWAAGGLPKKISDMPLAAKFGAPFELTDQHGKAFSSKKLAGKPFAIFFGFTFCPDVCPTTLLELTKDIESLGAAADKMNYIFVSVDTERDTPEHLKTYIENFDKRI
;
A
#
# COMPACT_ATOMS: atom_id res chain seq x y z
N MET A 1 82.78 52.71 45.56
CA MET A 1 83.56 51.52 45.13
C MET A 1 82.87 50.35 45.84
N THR A 2 82.08 49.45 45.25
CA THR A 2 82.00 48.88 43.89
C THR A 2 80.63 48.16 43.89
N GLY A 3 79.55 48.76 43.38
CA GLY A 3 78.97 48.49 42.05
C GLY A 3 78.23 47.14 41.94
N PRO A 4 76.90 47.10 41.70
CA PRO A 4 76.26 45.97 41.04
C PRO A 4 76.34 46.15 39.51
N ILE A 5 76.85 45.13 38.82
CA ILE A 5 76.91 45.04 37.36
C ILE A 5 75.55 44.58 36.80
N LEU A 6 75.07 45.32 35.79
CA LEU A 6 73.90 45.07 34.96
C LEU A 6 74.29 44.33 33.66
N VAL A 7 73.38 43.49 33.14
CA VAL A 7 73.15 43.16 31.71
C VAL A 7 71.65 42.80 31.63
N LEU A 8 70.69 43.46 30.95
CA LEU A 8 70.52 44.08 29.61
C LEU A 8 70.56 43.12 28.40
N GLU A 9 69.40 42.61 27.98
CA GLU A 9 68.93 42.38 26.58
C GLU A 9 67.65 41.51 26.70
N LYS A 10 66.49 41.72 26.05
CA LYS A 10 66.04 42.44 24.85
C LYS A 10 64.49 42.47 24.98
N GLY A 11 63.79 43.59 24.79
CA GLY A 11 63.38 44.07 23.47
C GLY A 11 62.48 43.04 22.76
N GLU A 12 61.15 43.23 22.78
CA GLU A 12 60.35 43.53 21.57
C GLU A 12 60.08 42.26 20.72
N HIS A 13 58.86 41.72 20.64
CA HIS A 13 57.80 42.13 19.70
C HIS A 13 56.60 41.18 19.99
N SER A 14 55.41 41.63 20.40
CA SER A 14 54.33 42.12 19.53
C SER A 14 54.42 41.54 18.11
N GLU A 15 53.47 40.68 17.74
CA GLU A 15 53.27 40.09 16.40
C GLU A 15 54.00 38.76 16.15
N LEU A 16 53.33 37.65 16.45
CA LEU A 16 53.02 36.60 15.46
C LEU A 16 52.05 35.57 16.08
N CYS A 17 50.80 35.97 16.25
CA CYS A 17 49.72 35.05 15.91
C CYS A 17 49.09 35.65 14.66
N PRO A 18 49.32 35.05 13.50
CA PRO A 18 48.26 34.19 12.97
C PRO A 18 48.78 32.97 12.21
N ALA A 19 47.89 31.99 12.00
CA ALA A 19 47.99 30.91 11.01
C ALA A 19 48.50 29.51 11.43
N GLN A 20 48.43 29.12 12.71
CA GLN A 20 48.22 27.71 13.09
C GLN A 20 47.07 27.57 14.10
N CYS A 21 46.02 28.36 13.87
CA CYS A 21 44.68 27.93 14.25
C CYS A 21 44.25 26.88 13.22
N ASN A 22 43.84 25.69 13.68
CA ASN A 22 43.09 24.69 12.92
C ASN A 22 43.93 23.93 11.86
N THR A 23 44.10 22.62 11.86
CA THR A 23 43.05 21.60 11.81
C THR A 23 43.62 20.24 12.23
N GLY A 24 43.41 19.87 13.48
CA GLY A 24 43.52 18.48 13.93
C GLY A 24 42.15 18.09 14.46
N ILE A 25 41.15 17.99 13.58
CA ILE A 25 39.84 17.50 14.01
C ILE A 25 40.10 16.09 14.53
N ASP A 26 39.96 15.89 15.84
CA ASP A 26 40.13 14.62 16.51
C ASP A 26 39.33 13.57 15.72
N ARG A 27 39.93 12.40 15.45
CA ARG A 27 39.33 11.35 14.61
C ARG A 27 37.91 11.01 15.10
N MET A 28 37.66 11.13 16.41
CA MET A 28 36.32 11.00 17.00
C MET A 28 35.37 12.16 16.67
N GLN A 29 35.85 13.40 16.60
CA GLN A 29 35.07 14.57 16.17
C GLN A 29 34.76 14.52 14.66
N GLN A 30 35.68 14.02 13.83
CA GLN A 30 35.41 13.77 12.41
C GLN A 30 34.30 12.73 12.23
N ILE A 31 34.37 11.58 12.91
CA ILE A 31 33.34 10.54 12.81
C ILE A 31 31.96 11.08 13.22
N ARG A 32 31.90 11.88 14.29
CA ARG A 32 30.65 12.52 14.73
C ARG A 32 30.12 13.49 13.66
N MET A 33 30.96 14.32 13.06
CA MET A 33 30.54 15.23 11.98
C MET A 33 29.99 14.48 10.77
N TRP A 34 30.67 13.43 10.33
CA TRP A 34 30.20 12.61 9.21
C TRP A 34 28.89 11.88 9.53
N ALA A 35 28.72 11.37 10.76
CA ALA A 35 27.48 10.77 11.20
C ALA A 35 26.31 11.77 11.19
N TRP A 36 26.50 12.97 11.74
CA TRP A 36 25.48 14.02 11.73
C TRP A 36 25.18 14.53 10.31
N ALA A 37 26.19 14.63 9.45
CA ALA A 37 26.01 14.99 8.05
C ALA A 37 25.18 13.93 7.31
N ALA A 38 25.45 12.64 7.52
CA ALA A 38 24.68 11.55 6.92
C ALA A 38 23.21 11.56 7.38
N VAL A 39 22.96 11.82 8.66
CA VAL A 39 21.60 11.95 9.21
C VAL A 39 20.87 13.14 8.58
N ALA A 40 21.52 14.29 8.47
CA ALA A 40 20.94 15.48 7.85
C ALA A 40 20.59 15.25 6.37
N ILE A 41 21.47 14.56 5.63
CA ILE A 41 21.25 14.19 4.23
C ILE A 41 20.07 13.22 4.11
N ALA A 42 19.99 12.19 4.95
CA ALA A 42 18.89 11.24 4.94
C ALA A 42 17.54 11.92 5.24
N LEU A 43 17.51 12.86 6.20
CA LEU A 43 16.31 13.65 6.50
C LEU A 43 15.92 14.57 5.34
N ALA A 44 16.88 15.21 4.68
CA ALA A 44 16.62 16.06 3.52
C ALA A 44 16.07 15.25 2.34
N ILE A 45 16.61 14.05 2.09
CA ILE A 45 16.10 13.13 1.06
C ILE A 45 14.69 12.66 1.42
N GLY A 46 14.45 12.27 2.67
CA GLY A 46 13.11 11.88 3.14
C GLY A 46 12.08 13.00 2.99
N ALA A 47 12.45 14.23 3.35
CA ALA A 47 11.60 15.42 3.19
C ALA A 47 11.35 15.75 1.72
N ALA A 48 12.35 15.59 0.85
CA ALA A 48 12.22 15.78 -0.60
C ALA A 48 11.29 14.74 -1.22
N ILE A 49 11.41 13.46 -0.85
CA ILE A 49 10.52 12.38 -1.30
C ILE A 49 9.07 12.65 -0.82
N TRP A 50 8.91 13.11 0.42
CA TRP A 50 7.61 13.46 0.96
C TRP A 50 6.99 14.67 0.25
N ALA A 51 7.76 15.73 0.03
CA ALA A 51 7.34 16.93 -0.69
C ALA A 51 7.06 16.67 -2.19
N ALA A 52 7.79 15.73 -2.80
CA ALA A 52 7.59 15.32 -4.19
C ALA A 52 6.39 14.37 -4.38
N GLY A 53 5.57 14.13 -3.34
CA GLY A 53 4.35 13.34 -3.45
C GLY A 53 4.58 11.82 -3.48
N GLY A 54 5.70 11.34 -2.93
CA GLY A 54 6.06 9.92 -2.84
C GLY A 54 5.24 9.08 -1.85
N LEU A 55 4.02 9.50 -1.50
CA LEU A 55 3.07 8.59 -0.86
C LEU A 55 2.54 7.63 -1.93
N PRO A 56 2.37 6.32 -1.64
CA PRO A 56 1.67 5.45 -2.56
C PRO A 56 0.29 6.05 -2.81
N LYS A 57 0.00 6.40 -4.07
CA LYS A 57 -1.34 6.84 -4.48
C LYS A 57 -2.33 5.79 -3.99
N LYS A 58 -3.30 6.20 -3.16
CA LYS A 58 -4.40 5.33 -2.77
C LYS A 58 -5.06 4.80 -4.04
N ILE A 59 -5.19 3.49 -4.16
CA ILE A 59 -5.84 2.81 -5.31
C ILE A 59 -7.36 3.10 -5.34
N SER A 60 -7.87 4.00 -4.49
CA SER A 60 -9.28 4.37 -4.42
C SER A 60 -9.75 5.25 -5.57
N ASP A 61 -8.84 5.91 -6.29
CA ASP A 61 -9.20 6.97 -7.26
C ASP A 61 -9.07 6.50 -8.71
N MET A 62 -8.89 5.20 -8.94
CA MET A 62 -8.94 4.65 -10.29
C MET A 62 -10.41 4.57 -10.71
N PRO A 63 -10.85 5.26 -11.78
CA PRO A 63 -12.19 5.09 -12.34
C PRO A 63 -12.25 3.75 -13.10
N LEU A 64 -11.97 2.65 -12.41
CA LEU A 64 -12.12 1.30 -12.94
C LEU A 64 -13.61 0.98 -13.06
N ALA A 65 -14.43 1.45 -12.11
CA ALA A 65 -15.89 1.32 -12.14
C ALA A 65 -16.58 2.07 -13.29
N ALA A 66 -15.95 3.10 -13.85
CA ALA A 66 -16.52 3.84 -14.99
C ALA A 66 -16.24 3.17 -16.34
N LYS A 67 -15.25 2.27 -16.41
CA LYS A 67 -14.88 1.54 -17.64
C LYS A 67 -15.41 0.11 -17.67
N PHE A 68 -15.76 -0.48 -16.53
CA PHE A 68 -16.24 -1.85 -16.42
C PHE A 68 -17.58 -1.88 -15.67
N GLY A 69 -18.62 -2.42 -16.32
CA GLY A 69 -19.97 -2.55 -15.74
C GLY A 69 -21.05 -1.87 -16.58
N ALA A 70 -21.43 -2.48 -17.70
CA ALA A 70 -22.64 -2.07 -18.40
C ALA A 70 -23.87 -2.36 -17.53
N PRO A 71 -24.91 -1.52 -17.55
CA PRO A 71 -26.16 -1.85 -16.88
C PRO A 71 -26.71 -3.14 -17.46
N PHE A 72 -26.96 -4.12 -16.60
CA PHE A 72 -27.56 -5.39 -16.96
C PHE A 72 -28.83 -5.64 -16.16
N GLU A 73 -29.75 -6.36 -16.80
CA GLU A 73 -30.94 -6.95 -16.21
C GLU A 73 -30.87 -8.45 -16.51
N LEU A 74 -30.83 -9.25 -15.45
CA LEU A 74 -30.76 -10.71 -15.49
C LEU A 74 -31.94 -11.29 -14.70
N THR A 75 -32.13 -12.59 -14.81
CA THR A 75 -33.09 -13.34 -13.99
C THR A 75 -32.32 -14.15 -12.97
N ASP A 76 -32.72 -14.06 -11.70
CA ASP A 76 -32.11 -14.86 -10.63
C ASP A 76 -32.64 -16.31 -10.61
N GLN A 77 -32.06 -17.13 -9.75
CA GLN A 77 -32.44 -18.54 -9.55
C GLN A 77 -33.87 -18.74 -9.02
N HIS A 78 -34.55 -17.66 -8.62
CA HIS A 78 -35.94 -17.66 -8.18
C HIS A 78 -36.89 -17.11 -9.25
N GLY A 79 -36.40 -16.83 -10.46
CA GLY A 79 -37.21 -16.27 -11.55
C GLY A 79 -37.48 -14.78 -11.41
N LYS A 80 -36.81 -14.07 -10.51
CA LYS A 80 -37.01 -12.64 -10.26
C LYS A 80 -35.98 -11.81 -11.02
N ALA A 81 -36.43 -10.65 -11.51
CA ALA A 81 -35.56 -9.70 -12.18
C ALA A 81 -34.46 -9.16 -11.23
N PHE A 82 -33.23 -9.22 -11.70
CA PHE A 82 -32.01 -8.77 -11.04
C PHE A 82 -31.30 -7.70 -11.87
N SER A 83 -31.27 -6.49 -11.33
CA SER A 83 -30.62 -5.34 -11.97
C SER A 83 -29.26 -5.09 -11.34
N SER A 84 -28.30 -4.69 -12.18
CA SER A 84 -27.02 -4.08 -11.74
C SER A 84 -27.19 -2.97 -10.69
N LYS A 85 -28.33 -2.27 -10.66
CA LYS A 85 -28.64 -1.23 -9.66
C LYS A 85 -28.69 -1.78 -8.23
N LYS A 86 -29.01 -3.06 -8.03
CA LYS A 86 -29.04 -3.70 -6.70
C LYS A 86 -27.64 -3.84 -6.09
N LEU A 87 -26.60 -3.77 -6.92
CA LEU A 87 -25.21 -3.87 -6.51
C LEU A 87 -24.61 -2.53 -6.06
N ALA A 88 -25.35 -1.42 -6.24
CA ALA A 88 -24.88 -0.11 -5.82
C ALA A 88 -24.82 -0.01 -4.28
N GLY A 89 -23.75 0.61 -3.77
CA GLY A 89 -23.61 0.94 -2.34
C GLY A 89 -23.01 -0.16 -1.45
N LYS A 90 -22.77 -1.36 -1.98
CA LYS A 90 -22.01 -2.42 -1.30
C LYS A 90 -20.91 -2.96 -2.22
N PRO A 91 -19.71 -3.29 -1.70
CA PRO A 91 -18.74 -4.07 -2.47
C PRO A 91 -19.37 -5.37 -2.95
N PHE A 92 -18.97 -5.84 -4.12
CA PHE A 92 -19.49 -7.10 -4.66
C PHE A 92 -18.40 -7.88 -5.39
N ALA A 93 -18.51 -9.20 -5.35
CA ALA A 93 -17.70 -10.15 -6.11
C ALA A 93 -18.60 -10.86 -7.11
N ILE A 94 -18.29 -10.72 -8.41
CA ILE A 94 -18.99 -11.44 -9.48
C ILE A 94 -18.08 -12.54 -9.99
N PHE A 95 -18.59 -13.76 -9.99
CA PHE A 95 -17.95 -14.91 -10.63
C PHE A 95 -18.76 -15.34 -11.86
N PHE A 96 -18.10 -15.45 -13.01
CA PHE A 96 -18.71 -15.91 -14.25
C PHE A 96 -18.35 -17.38 -14.47
N GLY A 97 -19.35 -18.24 -14.63
CA GLY A 97 -19.15 -19.68 -14.84
C GLY A 97 -20.35 -20.34 -15.50
N PHE A 98 -20.42 -21.67 -15.45
CA PHE A 98 -21.56 -22.45 -15.95
C PHE A 98 -21.63 -23.78 -15.19
N THR A 99 -22.79 -24.42 -15.13
CA THR A 99 -22.99 -25.60 -14.26
C THR A 99 -22.24 -26.85 -14.73
N PHE A 100 -21.98 -26.97 -16.02
CA PHE A 100 -21.37 -28.15 -16.66
C PHE A 100 -19.83 -28.16 -16.69
N CYS A 101 -19.21 -27.29 -15.90
CA CYS A 101 -17.77 -27.07 -15.88
C CYS A 101 -17.09 -28.12 -15.00
N PRO A 102 -16.25 -29.02 -15.56
CA PRO A 102 -15.84 -30.25 -14.87
C PRO A 102 -14.85 -30.06 -13.72
N ASP A 103 -14.26 -28.87 -13.55
CA ASP A 103 -13.21 -28.68 -12.53
C ASP A 103 -13.14 -27.24 -11.98
N VAL A 104 -12.79 -26.25 -12.80
CA VAL A 104 -12.46 -24.89 -12.34
C VAL A 104 -13.62 -24.20 -11.62
N CYS A 105 -14.84 -24.35 -12.12
CA CYS A 105 -16.00 -23.67 -11.58
C CYS A 105 -16.43 -24.17 -10.19
N PRO A 106 -16.59 -25.49 -9.94
CA PRO A 106 -16.87 -25.97 -8.59
C PRO A 106 -15.72 -25.70 -7.62
N THR A 107 -14.46 -25.81 -8.07
CA THR A 107 -13.30 -25.51 -7.23
C THR A 107 -13.29 -24.04 -6.80
N THR A 108 -13.56 -23.11 -7.71
CA THR A 108 -13.60 -21.67 -7.40
C THR A 108 -14.73 -21.32 -6.43
N LEU A 109 -15.91 -21.93 -6.58
CA LEU A 109 -17.04 -21.71 -5.66
C LEU A 109 -16.79 -22.31 -4.27
N LEU A 110 -16.06 -23.43 -4.17
CA LEU A 110 -15.62 -23.99 -2.90
C LEU A 110 -14.59 -23.09 -2.21
N GLU A 111 -13.64 -22.52 -2.94
CA GLU A 111 -12.69 -21.54 -2.41
C GLU A 111 -13.42 -20.29 -1.92
N LEU A 112 -14.35 -19.77 -2.72
CA LEU A 112 -15.17 -18.63 -2.33
C LEU A 112 -16.00 -18.90 -1.06
N THR A 113 -16.56 -20.10 -0.93
CA THR A 113 -17.29 -20.54 0.26
C THR A 113 -16.38 -20.50 1.50
N LYS A 114 -15.15 -21.01 1.40
CA LYS A 114 -14.17 -20.97 2.51
C LYS A 114 -13.79 -19.53 2.88
N ASP A 115 -13.61 -18.67 1.88
CA ASP A 115 -13.29 -17.25 2.12
C ASP A 115 -14.44 -16.54 2.82
N ILE A 116 -15.67 -16.78 2.37
CA ILE A 116 -16.90 -16.27 2.95
C ILE A 116 -17.07 -16.73 4.42
N GLU A 117 -16.79 -18.00 4.70
CA GLU A 117 -16.80 -18.55 6.06
C GLU A 117 -15.73 -17.90 6.94
N SER A 118 -14.51 -17.71 6.41
CA SER A 118 -13.39 -17.09 7.12
C SER A 118 -13.66 -15.63 7.53
N LEU A 119 -14.44 -14.92 6.72
CA LEU A 119 -14.87 -13.54 6.98
C LEU A 119 -15.96 -13.46 8.07
N GLY A 120 -16.68 -14.55 8.32
CA GLY A 120 -17.78 -14.60 9.29
C GLY A 120 -18.83 -13.52 9.01
N ALA A 121 -19.15 -12.70 10.03
CA ALA A 121 -20.11 -11.60 9.91
C ALA A 121 -19.65 -10.46 8.99
N ALA A 122 -18.36 -10.37 8.65
CA ALA A 122 -17.87 -9.35 7.72
C ALA A 122 -18.32 -9.62 6.27
N ALA A 123 -18.58 -10.88 5.91
CA ALA A 123 -19.05 -11.25 4.57
C ALA A 123 -20.42 -10.64 4.23
N ASP A 124 -21.28 -10.36 5.22
CA ASP A 124 -22.61 -9.74 4.99
C ASP A 124 -22.53 -8.27 4.50
N LYS A 125 -21.34 -7.69 4.56
CA LYS A 125 -21.06 -6.33 4.08
C LYS A 125 -20.82 -6.28 2.56
N MET A 126 -20.67 -7.42 1.90
CA MET A 126 -20.48 -7.52 0.46
C MET A 126 -21.47 -8.49 -0.19
N ASN A 127 -21.70 -8.32 -1.48
CA ASN A 127 -22.55 -9.22 -2.25
C ASN A 127 -21.69 -10.21 -3.03
N TYR A 128 -22.09 -11.48 -3.08
CA TYR A 128 -21.47 -12.50 -3.92
C TYR A 128 -22.49 -12.87 -5.00
N ILE A 129 -22.06 -12.89 -6.26
CA ILE A 129 -22.96 -13.17 -7.39
C ILE A 129 -22.29 -14.19 -8.31
N PHE A 130 -22.98 -15.30 -8.56
CA PHE A 130 -22.67 -16.21 -9.65
C PHE A 130 -23.47 -15.83 -10.90
N VAL A 131 -22.78 -15.61 -12.02
CA VAL A 131 -23.41 -15.33 -13.31
C VAL A 131 -23.10 -16.48 -14.26
N SER A 132 -24.15 -17.15 -14.74
CA SER A 132 -23.98 -18.15 -15.79
C SER A 132 -23.66 -17.49 -17.14
N VAL A 133 -22.68 -18.04 -17.85
CA VAL A 133 -22.36 -17.68 -19.24
C VAL A 133 -23.10 -18.55 -20.26
N ASP A 134 -23.82 -19.58 -19.80
CA ASP A 134 -24.43 -20.62 -20.64
C ASP A 134 -25.96 -20.61 -20.54
N THR A 135 -26.57 -19.62 -21.20
CA THR A 135 -28.02 -19.40 -21.14
C THR A 135 -28.86 -20.49 -21.82
N GLU A 136 -28.26 -21.32 -22.67
CA GLU A 136 -28.99 -22.39 -23.38
C GLU A 136 -29.21 -23.63 -22.50
N ARG A 137 -28.27 -23.91 -21.59
CA ARG A 137 -28.29 -25.12 -20.75
C ARG A 137 -28.57 -24.84 -19.27
N ASP A 138 -28.13 -23.69 -18.77
CA ASP A 138 -28.32 -23.30 -17.37
C ASP A 138 -29.68 -22.62 -17.18
N THR A 139 -30.70 -23.41 -16.81
CA THR A 139 -32.00 -22.86 -16.39
C THR A 139 -31.94 -22.39 -14.92
N PRO A 140 -32.84 -21.47 -14.50
CA PRO A 140 -32.91 -21.03 -13.10
C PRO A 140 -33.04 -22.19 -12.10
N GLU A 141 -33.77 -23.24 -12.45
CA GLU A 141 -33.96 -24.42 -11.60
C GLU A 141 -32.67 -25.23 -11.43
N HIS A 142 -31.90 -25.41 -12.51
CA HIS A 142 -30.60 -26.07 -12.45
C HIS A 142 -29.59 -25.25 -11.67
N LEU A 143 -29.54 -23.93 -11.91
CA LEU A 143 -28.67 -23.01 -11.18
C LEU A 143 -28.97 -23.01 -9.69
N LYS A 144 -30.25 -23.04 -9.30
CA LYS A 144 -30.65 -23.15 -7.91
C LYS A 144 -30.08 -24.42 -7.26
N THR A 145 -30.28 -25.57 -7.90
CA THR A 145 -29.81 -26.86 -7.39
C THR A 145 -28.28 -26.92 -7.31
N TYR A 146 -27.59 -26.27 -8.25
CA TYR A 146 -26.15 -26.17 -8.26
C TYR A 146 -25.62 -25.32 -7.09
N ILE A 147 -26.15 -24.11 -6.91
CA ILE A 147 -25.72 -23.16 -5.88
C ILE A 147 -26.05 -23.64 -4.46
N GLU A 148 -27.10 -24.44 -4.27
CA GLU A 148 -27.49 -25.02 -2.97
C GLU A 148 -26.37 -25.85 -2.28
N ASN A 149 -25.36 -26.29 -3.02
CA ASN A 149 -24.22 -27.04 -2.47
C ASN A 149 -23.10 -26.14 -1.91
N PHE A 150 -23.22 -24.81 -2.03
CA PHE A 150 -22.21 -23.83 -1.61
C PHE A 150 -22.77 -22.90 -0.51
N ASP A 151 -22.03 -21.84 -0.15
CA ASP A 151 -22.51 -20.88 0.85
C ASP A 151 -23.83 -20.21 0.43
N LYS A 152 -24.74 -20.05 1.40
CA LYS A 152 -26.09 -19.48 1.20
C LYS A 152 -26.08 -18.00 0.80
N ARG A 153 -24.94 -17.32 0.90
CA ARG A 153 -24.74 -15.90 0.54
C ARG A 153 -24.38 -15.71 -0.93
N ILE A 154 -24.15 -16.79 -1.69
CA ILE A 154 -23.87 -16.80 -3.14
C ILE A 154 -25.18 -16.87 -3.94
#